data_AF-A0A843J1E6-F1
#
_entry.id   AF-A0A843J1E6-F1
#
_cell.length_a   1.000
_cell.length_b   1.000
_cell.length_c   1.000
_cell.angle_alpha   90.00
_cell.angle_beta   90.00
_cell.angle_gamma   90.00
#
_symmetry.space_group_name_H-M   'P 1'
#
loop_
_entity.id
_entity.type
_entity.pdbx_description
1 polymer ?
#
loop_
_entity_poly.entity_id
_entity_poly.type
_entity_poly.pdbx_seq_one_letter_code
_entity_poly.pdbx_strand_id
1 'polypeptide(L)'
;MFKFEKEQTVLDFNGTKIGGQPGEYPRVLGASIFYNKHETVIDDVKGIIDKDRAEALWNRCLELSDITGVPHFCQIISETGEAFENYFQWFDSVDSKTCFLMDSSAPAALVHACEYVTEVGLADRAIYNSINGSIVPENIEALKNSDVNAAIVLAFNPGDPTVVGREKVLNDGGVAGQAKSMLAIAEECGITRPILDTAATPLGLGSGGAFREILACKAIHGLPTGGAYHNMTVSWPWLKRWRKTTLFEQYEGKDLLLEQMSHHHFGGFDGIRQAAWSSPDIGCNIMAATLGADLIMYGPIENCEAASTAIAFSDIVLAEAAKEFGLEPQVDTHPLLHLV
;
A
#
# COMPACT_ATOMS: atom_id res chain seq x y z
N MET A 1 16.84 13.82 -9.40
CA MET A 1 16.43 12.42 -9.11
C MET A 1 17.69 11.59 -8.83
N PHE A 2 17.58 10.33 -8.39
CA PHE A 2 18.70 9.39 -8.30
C PHE A 2 18.41 8.14 -9.14
N LYS A 3 19.47 7.42 -9.51
CA LYS A 3 19.42 6.12 -10.19
C LYS A 3 20.14 5.09 -9.33
N PHE A 4 19.52 3.94 -9.09
CA PHE A 4 20.17 2.85 -8.37
C PHE A 4 21.22 2.19 -9.28
N GLU A 5 22.41 1.94 -8.73
CA GLU A 5 23.46 1.19 -9.45
C GLU A 5 23.08 -0.28 -9.60
N LYS A 6 22.46 -0.85 -8.57
CA LYS A 6 21.89 -2.20 -8.57
C LYS A 6 20.85 -2.32 -9.69
N GLU A 7 20.94 -3.40 -10.47
CA GLU A 7 19.90 -3.74 -11.44
C GLU A 7 18.55 -3.90 -10.74
N GLN A 8 17.53 -3.19 -11.23
CA GLN A 8 16.20 -3.20 -10.65
C GLN A 8 15.33 -4.23 -11.38
N THR A 9 14.68 -5.08 -10.60
CA THR A 9 13.74 -6.09 -11.07
C THR A 9 12.39 -5.43 -11.33
N VAL A 10 11.74 -5.85 -12.41
CA VAL A 10 10.34 -5.51 -12.73
C VAL A 10 9.53 -6.79 -12.72
N LEU A 11 8.52 -6.85 -11.86
CA LEU A 11 7.62 -7.99 -11.72
C LEU A 11 6.29 -7.72 -12.43
N ASP A 12 5.65 -8.77 -12.92
CA ASP A 12 4.36 -8.71 -13.63
C ASP A 12 3.23 -9.30 -12.79
N PHE A 13 2.21 -8.49 -12.55
CA PHE A 13 0.99 -8.82 -11.81
C PHE A 13 -0.20 -8.72 -12.76
N ASN A 14 -0.33 -9.72 -13.63
CA ASN A 14 -1.37 -9.82 -14.65
C ASN A 14 -1.49 -8.59 -15.57
N GLY A 15 -0.34 -8.12 -16.06
CA GLY A 15 -0.20 -6.94 -16.92
C GLY A 15 0.27 -5.69 -16.15
N THR A 16 0.03 -5.61 -14.85
CA THR A 16 0.52 -4.50 -14.01
C THR A 16 2.00 -4.72 -13.67
N LYS A 17 2.86 -3.86 -14.18
CA LYS A 17 4.31 -3.89 -13.88
C LYS A 17 4.61 -3.14 -12.59
N ILE A 18 5.45 -3.72 -11.74
CA ILE A 18 5.93 -3.07 -10.51
C ILE A 18 7.44 -3.25 -10.37
N GLY A 19 8.14 -2.18 -9.99
CA GLY A 19 9.60 -2.16 -9.82
C GLY A 19 10.30 -1.22 -10.80
N GLY A 20 11.56 -1.53 -11.10
CA GLY A 20 12.39 -0.71 -11.99
C GLY A 20 13.03 0.50 -11.30
N GLN A 21 13.69 1.34 -12.09
CA GLN A 21 14.23 2.62 -11.64
C GLN A 21 13.10 3.65 -11.47
N PRO A 22 13.25 4.62 -10.54
CA PRO A 22 12.29 5.70 -10.42
C PRO A 22 12.11 6.45 -11.75
N GLY A 23 10.87 6.47 -12.26
CA GLY A 23 10.51 7.10 -13.54
C GLY A 23 10.38 6.15 -14.74
N GLU A 24 10.71 4.86 -14.60
CA GLU A 24 10.52 3.87 -15.67
C GLU A 24 9.07 3.35 -15.73
N TYR A 25 8.49 3.03 -14.58
CA TYR A 25 7.12 2.51 -14.46
C TYR A 25 6.33 3.37 -13.47
N PRO A 26 5.00 3.53 -13.68
CA PRO A 26 4.15 4.15 -12.68
C PRO A 26 4.13 3.32 -11.40
N ARG A 27 3.96 3.98 -10.26
CA ARG A 27 3.63 3.26 -9.01
C ARG A 27 2.31 2.53 -9.13
N VAL A 28 2.18 1.49 -8.33
CA VAL A 28 0.89 0.86 -8.04
C VAL A 28 0.32 1.40 -6.73
N LEU A 29 -0.97 1.71 -6.74
CA LEU A 29 -1.72 2.12 -5.55
C LEU A 29 -2.47 0.93 -4.94
N GLY A 30 -2.27 0.66 -3.65
CA GLY A 30 -3.03 -0.34 -2.90
C GLY A 30 -4.23 0.29 -2.21
N ALA A 31 -5.44 -0.04 -2.66
CA ALA A 31 -6.71 0.50 -2.17
C ALA A 31 -7.33 -0.42 -1.12
N SER A 32 -7.34 -0.04 0.16
CA SER A 32 -7.92 -0.87 1.22
C SER A 32 -9.46 -0.85 1.17
N ILE A 33 -10.06 -2.02 1.04
CA ILE A 33 -11.52 -2.24 1.08
C ILE A 33 -11.87 -3.26 2.19
N PHE A 34 -13.11 -3.24 2.66
CA PHE A 34 -13.63 -4.07 3.76
C PHE A 34 -12.85 -4.00 5.09
N TYR A 35 -12.08 -2.93 5.29
CA TYR A 35 -11.43 -2.66 6.58
C TYR A 35 -12.44 -2.52 7.72
N ASN A 36 -11.98 -2.65 8.97
CA ASN A 36 -12.82 -2.56 10.15
C ASN A 36 -13.70 -1.28 10.16
N LYS A 37 -15.01 -1.46 10.32
CA LYS A 37 -16.05 -0.40 10.26
C LYS A 37 -16.24 0.26 8.90
N HIS A 38 -15.73 -0.32 7.83
CA HIS A 38 -16.05 0.16 6.50
C HIS A 38 -17.55 -0.01 6.24
N GLU A 39 -18.21 1.09 5.86
CA GLU A 39 -19.66 1.20 5.70
C GLU A 39 -20.22 0.32 4.56
N THR A 40 -19.36 -0.27 3.73
CA THR A 40 -19.75 -1.28 2.72
C THR A 40 -20.01 -2.66 3.33
N VAL A 41 -19.50 -2.95 4.53
CA VAL A 41 -19.63 -4.27 5.17
C VAL A 41 -20.87 -4.30 6.06
N ILE A 42 -21.76 -5.25 5.80
CA ILE A 42 -23.00 -5.49 6.55
C ILE A 42 -22.78 -6.55 7.64
N ASP A 43 -22.00 -7.60 7.32
CA ASP A 43 -21.59 -8.67 8.24
C ASP A 43 -20.14 -9.05 7.91
N ASP A 44 -19.21 -8.71 8.80
CA ASP A 44 -17.76 -8.91 8.64
C ASP A 44 -17.31 -10.35 8.93
N VAL A 45 -18.15 -11.14 9.60
CA VAL A 45 -17.88 -12.56 9.87
C VAL A 45 -18.22 -13.40 8.63
N LYS A 46 -19.32 -13.06 7.96
CA LYS A 46 -19.81 -13.78 6.78
C LYS A 46 -19.40 -13.14 5.46
N GLY A 47 -18.84 -11.94 5.48
CA GLY A 47 -18.50 -11.20 4.26
C GLY A 47 -19.70 -10.73 3.46
N ILE A 48 -20.78 -10.34 4.14
CA ILE A 48 -21.96 -9.75 3.49
C ILE A 48 -21.69 -8.25 3.30
N ILE A 49 -21.79 -7.79 2.06
CA ILE A 49 -21.51 -6.39 1.69
C ILE A 49 -22.67 -5.74 0.95
N ASP A 50 -22.72 -4.41 1.01
CA ASP A 50 -23.43 -3.56 0.06
C ASP A 50 -22.63 -3.57 -1.27
N LYS A 51 -23.02 -4.47 -2.18
CA LYS A 51 -22.31 -4.71 -3.45
C LYS A 51 -22.27 -3.46 -4.33
N ASP A 52 -23.38 -2.72 -4.41
CA ASP A 52 -23.47 -1.52 -5.23
C ASP A 52 -22.50 -0.44 -4.71
N ARG A 53 -22.42 -0.26 -3.39
CA ARG A 53 -21.47 0.70 -2.79
C ARG A 53 -20.02 0.25 -2.99
N ALA A 54 -19.73 -1.03 -2.79
CA ALA A 54 -18.38 -1.56 -2.98
C ALA A 54 -17.93 -1.45 -4.44
N GLU A 55 -18.81 -1.75 -5.39
CA GLU A 55 -18.54 -1.67 -6.82
C GLU A 55 -18.36 -0.22 -7.27
N ALA A 56 -19.16 0.73 -6.75
CA ALA A 56 -18.97 2.15 -7.03
C ALA A 56 -17.58 2.66 -6.60
N LEU A 57 -17.09 2.20 -5.43
CA LEU A 57 -15.75 2.55 -4.96
C LEU A 57 -14.65 1.95 -5.85
N TRP A 58 -14.78 0.66 -6.22
CA TRP A 58 -13.80 0.00 -7.08
C TRP A 58 -13.77 0.57 -8.49
N ASN A 59 -14.93 0.78 -9.11
CA ASN A 59 -15.04 1.40 -10.42
C ASN A 59 -14.39 2.79 -10.44
N ARG A 60 -14.48 3.55 -9.33
CA ARG A 60 -13.80 4.85 -9.26
C ARG A 60 -12.28 4.73 -9.27
N CYS A 61 -11.71 3.71 -8.61
CA CYS A 61 -10.27 3.42 -8.71
C CYS A 61 -9.87 3.07 -10.15
N LEU A 62 -10.67 2.25 -10.84
CA LEU A 62 -10.41 1.88 -12.24
C LEU A 62 -10.49 3.09 -13.19
N GLU A 63 -11.53 3.93 -13.05
CA GLU A 63 -11.65 5.18 -13.80
C GLU A 63 -10.44 6.10 -13.57
N LEU A 64 -9.96 6.21 -12.33
CA LEU A 64 -8.77 6.99 -12.02
C LEU A 64 -7.50 6.39 -12.62
N SER A 65 -7.38 5.06 -12.66
CA SER A 65 -6.28 4.39 -13.36
C SER A 65 -6.32 4.68 -14.87
N ASP A 66 -7.50 4.64 -15.49
CA ASP A 66 -7.68 4.96 -16.90
C ASP A 66 -7.37 6.43 -17.19
N ILE A 67 -7.78 7.36 -16.32
CA ILE A 67 -7.53 8.80 -16.50
C ILE A 67 -6.05 9.14 -16.31
N THR A 68 -5.42 8.57 -15.28
CA THR A 68 -4.10 9.04 -14.81
C THR A 68 -2.94 8.18 -15.29
N GLY A 69 -3.19 6.93 -15.69
CA GLY A 69 -2.14 5.95 -15.94
C GLY A 69 -1.55 5.29 -14.69
N VAL A 70 -2.03 5.62 -13.49
CA VAL A 70 -1.58 5.03 -12.22
C VAL A 70 -2.42 3.79 -11.90
N PRO A 71 -1.87 2.56 -11.98
CA PRO A 71 -2.62 1.34 -11.69
C PRO A 71 -2.98 1.18 -10.20
N HIS A 72 -4.08 0.47 -9.94
CA HIS A 72 -4.50 0.06 -8.61
C HIS A 72 -4.39 -1.46 -8.40
N PHE A 73 -4.09 -1.88 -7.17
CA PHE A 73 -4.45 -3.18 -6.62
C PHE A 73 -5.56 -3.00 -5.58
N CYS A 74 -6.46 -3.97 -5.48
CA CYS A 74 -7.45 -4.01 -4.41
C CYS A 74 -6.86 -4.70 -3.18
N GLN A 75 -6.75 -4.02 -2.05
CA GLN A 75 -6.33 -4.61 -0.79
C GLN A 75 -7.57 -5.04 -0.01
N ILE A 76 -7.90 -6.33 -0.08
CA ILE A 76 -9.09 -6.92 0.51
C ILE A 76 -8.77 -7.35 1.94
N ILE A 77 -9.44 -6.73 2.91
CA ILE A 77 -9.21 -6.99 4.34
C ILE A 77 -10.33 -7.87 4.90
N SER A 78 -9.97 -8.91 5.65
CA SER A 78 -10.91 -9.77 6.37
C SER A 78 -10.27 -10.32 7.64
N GLU A 79 -11.09 -10.81 8.57
CA GLU A 79 -10.63 -11.54 9.77
C GLU A 79 -11.17 -12.99 9.81
N THR A 80 -11.93 -13.42 8.80
CA THR A 80 -12.47 -14.78 8.69
C THR A 80 -12.29 -15.35 7.27
N GLY A 81 -12.17 -16.68 7.19
CA GLY A 81 -12.12 -17.40 5.92
C GLY A 81 -13.41 -17.26 5.10
N GLU A 82 -14.58 -17.45 5.73
CA GLU A 82 -15.89 -17.31 5.08
C GLU A 82 -16.08 -15.92 4.44
N ALA A 83 -15.68 -14.85 5.14
CA ALA A 83 -15.77 -13.52 4.57
C ALA A 83 -14.80 -13.31 3.40
N PHE A 84 -13.58 -13.87 3.47
CA PHE A 84 -12.64 -13.82 2.35
C PHE A 84 -13.21 -14.47 1.09
N GLU A 85 -13.81 -15.66 1.19
CA GLU A 85 -14.43 -16.32 0.03
C GLU A 85 -15.44 -15.39 -0.64
N ASN A 86 -16.36 -14.82 0.14
CA ASN A 86 -17.40 -13.93 -0.38
C ASN A 86 -16.83 -12.65 -0.98
N TYR A 87 -15.80 -12.06 -0.37
CA TYR A 87 -15.12 -10.89 -0.91
C TYR A 87 -14.37 -11.19 -2.21
N PHE A 88 -13.67 -12.32 -2.30
CA PHE A 88 -12.95 -12.72 -3.51
C PHE A 88 -13.91 -13.09 -4.65
N GLN A 89 -14.99 -13.81 -4.37
CA GLN A 89 -16.04 -14.10 -5.35
C GLN A 89 -16.67 -12.82 -5.91
N TRP A 90 -17.00 -11.87 -5.03
CA TRP A 90 -17.50 -10.58 -5.46
C TRP A 90 -16.47 -9.84 -6.31
N PHE A 91 -15.22 -9.73 -5.83
CA PHE A 91 -14.19 -9.00 -6.55
C PHE A 91 -13.94 -9.58 -7.94
N ASP A 92 -13.80 -10.90 -8.05
CA ASP A 92 -13.63 -11.58 -9.34
C ASP A 92 -14.81 -11.38 -10.29
N SER A 93 -16.04 -11.28 -9.75
CA SER A 93 -17.24 -11.05 -10.55
C SER A 93 -17.31 -9.65 -11.17
N VAL A 94 -16.68 -8.64 -10.55
CA VAL A 94 -16.68 -7.25 -11.02
C VAL A 94 -15.37 -6.88 -11.74
N ASP A 95 -14.26 -7.52 -11.37
CA ASP A 95 -12.96 -7.38 -11.99
C ASP A 95 -12.20 -8.71 -11.94
N SER A 96 -12.12 -9.37 -13.09
CA SER A 96 -11.46 -10.66 -13.24
C SER A 96 -9.99 -10.56 -13.67
N LYS A 97 -9.40 -9.36 -13.64
CA LYS A 97 -8.02 -9.11 -14.12
C LYS A 97 -7.13 -8.59 -13.02
N THR A 98 -7.54 -7.56 -12.30
CA THR A 98 -6.66 -6.86 -11.36
C THR A 98 -6.22 -7.79 -10.23
N CYS A 99 -4.94 -7.74 -9.86
CA CYS A 99 -4.43 -8.45 -8.68
C CYS A 99 -4.97 -7.84 -7.38
N PHE A 100 -5.09 -8.65 -6.35
CA PHE A 100 -5.58 -8.22 -5.05
C PHE A 100 -4.70 -8.73 -3.91
N LEU A 101 -4.59 -7.94 -2.84
CA LEU A 101 -3.92 -8.36 -1.61
C LEU A 101 -4.92 -9.09 -0.72
N MET A 102 -4.53 -10.26 -0.23
CA MET A 102 -5.22 -10.99 0.84
C MET A 102 -4.66 -10.49 2.17
N ASP A 103 -5.41 -9.64 2.87
CA ASP A 103 -4.91 -8.95 4.07
C ASP A 103 -5.73 -9.29 5.31
N SER A 104 -5.07 -9.79 6.34
CA SER A 104 -5.72 -10.19 7.58
C SER A 104 -4.73 -10.19 8.74
N SER A 105 -5.21 -9.81 9.92
CA SER A 105 -4.47 -9.99 11.17
C SER A 105 -4.71 -11.35 11.82
N ALA A 106 -5.74 -12.09 11.37
CA ALA A 106 -6.06 -13.46 11.77
C ALA A 106 -5.32 -14.49 10.90
N PRO A 107 -4.39 -15.29 11.47
CA PRO A 107 -3.63 -16.30 10.72
C PRO A 107 -4.52 -17.36 10.07
N ALA A 108 -5.59 -17.79 10.77
CA ALA A 108 -6.53 -18.80 10.27
C ALA A 108 -7.29 -18.34 9.01
N ALA A 109 -7.58 -17.03 8.90
CA ALA A 109 -8.23 -16.49 7.71
C ALA A 109 -7.30 -16.54 6.49
N LEU A 110 -5.99 -16.28 6.68
CA LEU A 110 -4.99 -16.37 5.60
C LEU A 110 -4.70 -17.82 5.17
N VAL A 111 -4.70 -18.78 6.11
CA VAL A 111 -4.61 -20.22 5.77
C VAL A 111 -5.76 -20.59 4.84
N HIS A 112 -6.99 -20.25 5.24
CA HIS A 112 -8.19 -20.50 4.45
C HIS A 112 -8.14 -19.78 3.09
N ALA A 113 -7.69 -18.53 3.05
CA ALA A 113 -7.58 -17.76 1.83
C ALA A 113 -6.63 -18.43 0.81
N CYS A 114 -5.47 -18.92 1.25
CA CYS A 114 -4.51 -19.64 0.39
C CYS A 114 -5.12 -20.90 -0.24
N GLU A 115 -5.84 -21.69 0.56
CA GLU A 115 -6.55 -22.89 0.09
C GLU A 115 -7.61 -22.52 -0.94
N TYR A 116 -8.47 -21.55 -0.60
CA TYR A 116 -9.58 -21.13 -1.44
C TYR A 116 -9.13 -20.57 -2.79
N VAL A 117 -8.20 -19.60 -2.82
CA VAL A 117 -7.76 -19.00 -4.09
C VAL A 117 -7.05 -20.01 -5.00
N THR A 118 -6.46 -21.06 -4.42
CA THR A 118 -5.90 -22.18 -5.19
C THR A 118 -7.02 -23.02 -5.80
N GLU A 119 -8.01 -23.44 -5.00
CA GLU A 119 -9.13 -24.26 -5.46
C GLU A 119 -9.93 -23.60 -6.58
N VAL A 120 -10.19 -22.29 -6.47
CA VAL A 120 -11.01 -21.57 -7.45
C VAL A 120 -10.20 -20.93 -8.59
N GLY A 121 -8.88 -21.14 -8.63
CA GLY A 121 -8.02 -20.66 -9.72
C GLY A 121 -7.72 -19.16 -9.72
N LEU A 122 -7.78 -18.51 -8.54
CA LEU A 122 -7.44 -17.09 -8.34
C LEU A 122 -6.02 -16.86 -7.83
N ALA A 123 -5.27 -17.91 -7.50
CA ALA A 123 -3.98 -17.82 -6.82
C ALA A 123 -2.93 -16.95 -7.54
N ASP A 124 -2.88 -16.95 -8.88
CA ASP A 124 -1.95 -16.10 -9.63
C ASP A 124 -2.28 -14.60 -9.56
N ARG A 125 -3.51 -14.23 -9.16
CA ARG A 125 -3.88 -12.82 -8.90
C ARG A 125 -3.77 -12.42 -7.44
N ALA A 126 -3.71 -13.40 -6.54
CA ALA A 126 -3.69 -13.18 -5.10
C ALA A 126 -2.26 -12.84 -4.61
N ILE A 127 -2.15 -11.78 -3.81
CA ILE A 127 -0.90 -11.36 -3.17
C ILE A 127 -1.05 -11.58 -1.67
N TYR A 128 -0.26 -12.49 -1.10
CA TYR A 128 -0.30 -12.78 0.33
C TYR A 128 0.21 -11.59 1.16
N ASN A 129 -0.60 -11.02 2.05
CA ASN A 129 -0.20 -9.92 2.93
C ASN A 129 -0.29 -10.35 4.41
N SER A 130 0.83 -10.64 5.10
CA SER A 130 2.24 -10.63 4.65
C SER A 130 3.06 -11.74 5.29
N ILE A 131 4.19 -12.07 4.65
CA ILE A 131 5.29 -12.80 5.29
C ILE A 131 6.00 -11.81 6.22
N ASN A 132 5.90 -12.04 7.53
CA ASN A 132 6.40 -11.13 8.56
C ASN A 132 6.86 -11.88 9.81
N GLY A 133 7.45 -11.16 10.78
CA GLY A 133 7.99 -11.77 12.01
C GLY A 133 6.98 -12.53 12.88
N SER A 134 5.68 -12.33 12.68
CA SER A 134 4.60 -13.02 13.41
C SER A 134 3.95 -14.15 12.61
N ILE A 135 4.45 -14.48 11.41
CA ILE A 135 3.94 -15.63 10.64
C ILE A 135 4.13 -16.93 11.44
N VAL A 136 3.11 -17.78 11.47
CA VAL A 136 3.12 -19.05 12.21
C VAL A 136 3.37 -20.23 11.27
N PRO A 137 3.87 -21.38 11.77
CA PRO A 137 4.18 -22.54 10.92
C PRO A 137 3.02 -23.02 10.05
N GLU A 138 1.79 -22.94 10.57
CA GLU A 138 0.58 -23.32 9.85
C GLU A 138 0.36 -22.47 8.59
N ASN A 139 0.63 -21.16 8.68
CA ASN A 139 0.54 -20.24 7.54
C ASN A 139 1.65 -20.47 6.51
N ILE A 140 2.87 -20.80 6.97
CA ILE A 140 3.97 -21.15 6.08
C ILE A 140 3.62 -22.42 5.27
N GLU A 141 3.11 -23.46 5.93
CA GLU A 141 2.68 -24.69 5.25
C GLU A 141 1.52 -24.44 4.28
N ALA A 142 0.50 -23.67 4.70
CA ALA A 142 -0.63 -23.33 3.84
C ALA A 142 -0.18 -22.57 2.57
N LEU A 143 0.69 -21.57 2.73
CA LEU A 143 1.22 -20.82 1.59
C LEU A 143 2.07 -21.69 0.67
N LYS A 144 2.94 -22.55 1.22
CA LYS A 144 3.77 -23.48 0.47
C LYS A 144 2.98 -24.53 -0.32
N ASN A 145 1.84 -24.95 0.21
CA ASN A 145 0.96 -25.92 -0.46
C ASN A 145 -0.06 -25.27 -1.41
N SER A 146 -0.10 -23.93 -1.46
CA SER A 146 -0.97 -23.17 -2.35
C SER A 146 -0.29 -22.85 -3.68
N ASP A 147 -1.07 -22.46 -4.68
CA ASP A 147 -0.55 -21.96 -5.97
C ASP A 147 -0.17 -20.46 -5.91
N VAL A 148 -0.25 -19.82 -4.72
CA VAL A 148 0.05 -18.40 -4.54
C VAL A 148 1.56 -18.18 -4.65
N ASN A 149 1.98 -17.35 -5.59
CA ASN A 149 3.39 -17.12 -5.90
C ASN A 149 3.85 -15.65 -5.67
N ALA A 150 2.98 -14.82 -5.09
CA ALA A 150 3.20 -13.41 -4.83
C ALA A 150 2.93 -13.06 -3.35
N ALA A 151 3.78 -12.22 -2.76
CA ALA A 151 3.61 -11.83 -1.35
C ALA A 151 4.21 -10.46 -1.04
N ILE A 152 3.60 -9.79 -0.07
CA ILE A 152 4.24 -8.72 0.69
C ILE A 152 5.21 -9.36 1.69
N VAL A 153 6.48 -8.95 1.64
CA VAL A 153 7.55 -9.40 2.54
C VAL A 153 7.93 -8.23 3.45
N LEU A 154 7.53 -8.30 4.72
CA LEU A 154 7.51 -7.15 5.61
C LEU A 154 8.78 -7.04 6.47
N ALA A 155 9.49 -5.92 6.33
CA ALA A 155 10.72 -5.61 7.08
C ALA A 155 10.41 -5.00 8.46
N PHE A 156 9.48 -5.56 9.23
CA PHE A 156 9.12 -5.03 10.55
C PHE A 156 10.02 -5.60 11.65
N ASN A 157 10.81 -4.74 12.29
CA ASN A 157 11.62 -5.09 13.44
C ASN A 157 11.33 -4.16 14.63
N PRO A 158 10.47 -4.57 15.59
CA PRO A 158 10.19 -3.75 16.77
C PRO A 158 11.38 -3.65 17.75
N GLY A 159 12.31 -4.62 17.71
CA GLY A 159 13.49 -4.63 18.59
C GLY A 159 14.61 -3.73 18.10
N ASP A 160 14.69 -3.49 16.79
CA ASP A 160 15.62 -2.56 16.16
C ASP A 160 14.96 -1.90 14.94
N PRO A 161 14.29 -0.75 15.13
CA PRO A 161 13.57 -0.08 14.05
C PRO A 161 14.48 0.83 13.22
N THR A 162 15.79 0.54 13.13
CA THR A 162 16.70 1.19 12.19
C THR A 162 16.68 0.48 10.84
N VAL A 163 17.27 1.08 9.80
CA VAL A 163 17.47 0.42 8.49
C VAL A 163 18.23 -0.90 8.64
N VAL A 164 19.28 -0.91 9.47
CA VAL A 164 20.07 -2.12 9.72
C VAL A 164 19.21 -3.22 10.36
N GLY A 165 18.37 -2.87 11.33
CA GLY A 165 17.48 -3.83 11.96
C GLY A 165 16.42 -4.40 11.03
N ARG A 166 15.91 -3.60 10.08
CA ARG A 166 14.96 -4.04 9.05
C ARG A 166 15.60 -4.96 8.01
N GLU A 167 16.78 -4.59 7.50
CA GLU A 167 17.54 -5.43 6.58
C GLU A 167 17.93 -6.78 7.23
N LYS A 168 18.20 -6.81 8.53
CA LYS A 168 18.37 -8.08 9.26
C LYS A 168 17.13 -8.96 9.24
N VAL A 169 15.93 -8.39 9.34
CA VAL A 169 14.68 -9.17 9.22
C VAL A 169 14.52 -9.76 7.83
N LEU A 170 14.88 -9.00 6.79
CA LEU A 170 14.80 -9.47 5.41
C LEU A 170 15.85 -10.56 5.10
N ASN A 171 17.08 -10.43 5.61
CA ASN A 171 18.22 -11.25 5.18
C ASN A 171 18.67 -12.31 6.19
N ASP A 172 18.48 -12.08 7.50
CA ASP A 172 19.03 -12.94 8.55
C ASP A 172 17.94 -13.75 9.27
N GLY A 173 18.25 -14.99 9.62
CA GLY A 173 17.44 -15.79 10.53
C GLY A 173 17.68 -15.43 12.00
N GLY A 174 16.74 -15.78 12.88
CA GLY A 174 16.80 -15.51 14.31
C GLY A 174 16.40 -14.08 14.71
N VAL A 175 15.78 -13.34 13.79
CA VAL A 175 15.34 -11.95 13.99
C VAL A 175 13.82 -11.89 13.97
N ALA A 176 13.23 -10.94 14.69
CA ALA A 176 11.78 -10.71 14.77
C ALA A 176 10.94 -11.96 15.12
N GLY A 177 11.52 -12.92 15.85
CA GLY A 177 10.83 -14.14 16.31
C GLY A 177 10.86 -15.31 15.34
N GLN A 178 11.52 -15.19 14.18
CA GLN A 178 11.57 -16.23 13.15
C GLN A 178 12.95 -16.87 13.03
N ALA A 179 13.00 -18.18 12.80
CA ALA A 179 14.25 -18.92 12.63
C ALA A 179 14.93 -18.62 11.28
N LYS A 180 14.14 -18.34 10.24
CA LYS A 180 14.58 -17.93 8.91
C LYS A 180 14.28 -16.45 8.69
N SER A 181 15.00 -15.83 7.75
CA SER A 181 14.69 -14.47 7.31
C SER A 181 13.39 -14.43 6.52
N MET A 182 12.80 -13.24 6.35
CA MET A 182 11.54 -13.12 5.62
C MET A 182 11.69 -13.51 4.15
N LEU A 183 12.82 -13.20 3.51
CA LEU A 183 13.11 -13.62 2.14
C LEU A 183 13.30 -15.13 2.02
N ALA A 184 13.94 -15.77 3.00
CA ALA A 184 14.12 -17.22 3.01
C ALA A 184 12.80 -17.97 3.22
N ILE A 185 11.88 -17.41 4.02
CA ILE A 185 10.52 -17.95 4.16
C ILE A 185 9.75 -17.78 2.84
N ALA A 186 9.86 -16.62 2.19
CA ALA A 186 9.23 -16.38 0.89
C ALA A 186 9.71 -17.38 -0.18
N GLU A 187 11.02 -17.61 -0.27
CA GLU A 187 11.60 -18.59 -1.18
C GLU A 187 11.11 -20.02 -0.88
N GLU A 188 11.07 -20.42 0.40
CA GLU A 188 10.56 -21.73 0.82
C GLU A 188 9.08 -21.95 0.46
N CYS A 189 8.29 -20.88 0.48
CA CYS A 189 6.87 -20.91 0.11
C CYS A 189 6.65 -20.84 -1.41
N GLY A 190 7.71 -20.79 -2.23
CA GLY A 190 7.57 -20.70 -3.70
C GLY A 190 7.20 -19.31 -4.21
N ILE A 191 7.41 -18.25 -3.42
CA ILE A 191 7.14 -16.88 -3.84
C ILE A 191 8.18 -16.45 -4.88
N THR A 192 7.69 -16.14 -6.09
CA THR A 192 8.51 -15.64 -7.21
C THR A 192 8.31 -14.16 -7.46
N ARG A 193 7.24 -13.57 -6.92
CA ARG A 193 6.91 -12.16 -7.06
C ARG A 193 6.82 -11.43 -5.70
N PRO A 194 7.94 -11.31 -4.95
CA PRO A 194 7.94 -10.60 -3.67
C PRO A 194 7.90 -9.07 -3.86
N ILE A 195 7.19 -8.38 -2.97
CA ILE A 195 7.23 -6.92 -2.81
C ILE A 195 7.69 -6.62 -1.38
N LEU A 196 8.79 -5.89 -1.22
CA LEU A 196 9.37 -5.59 0.09
C LEU A 196 8.61 -4.44 0.75
N ASP A 197 7.92 -4.68 1.87
CA ASP A 197 7.29 -3.61 2.65
C ASP A 197 8.27 -3.07 3.71
N THR A 198 8.51 -1.77 3.70
CA THR A 198 9.51 -1.12 4.56
C THR A 198 9.05 -0.88 6.01
N ALA A 199 7.86 -1.36 6.37
CA ALA A 199 7.25 -1.28 7.67
C ALA A 199 7.10 0.17 8.17
N ALA A 200 6.15 0.89 7.57
CA ALA A 200 5.77 2.23 7.99
C ALA A 200 5.08 2.23 9.37
N THR A 201 5.87 2.46 10.42
CA THR A 201 5.40 2.51 11.80
C THR A 201 4.87 3.91 12.19
N PRO A 202 4.09 4.03 13.28
CA PRO A 202 3.66 5.33 13.80
C PRO A 202 4.82 6.31 14.04
N LEU A 203 4.56 7.60 13.89
CA LEU A 203 5.55 8.65 14.16
C LEU A 203 6.13 8.53 15.58
N GLY A 204 7.46 8.57 15.67
CA GLY A 204 8.21 8.34 16.91
C GLY A 204 8.59 6.88 17.19
N LEU A 205 8.08 5.91 16.44
CA LEU A 205 8.40 4.47 16.59
C LEU A 205 9.24 3.92 15.43
N GLY A 206 10.15 4.73 14.89
CA GLY A 206 11.02 4.33 13.76
C GLY A 206 10.46 4.61 12.37
N SER A 207 9.32 5.32 12.29
CA SER A 207 8.68 5.86 11.08
C SER A 207 9.66 6.41 10.03
N GLY A 208 10.55 7.34 10.40
CA GLY A 208 11.54 7.91 9.47
C GLY A 208 12.53 6.88 8.90
N GLY A 209 12.80 5.79 9.63
CA GLY A 209 13.61 4.68 9.15
C GLY A 209 12.96 3.94 7.97
N ALA A 210 11.63 3.83 7.95
CA ALA A 210 10.90 3.16 6.87
C ALA A 210 11.03 3.88 5.52
N PHE A 211 11.22 5.20 5.51
CA PHE A 211 11.51 5.95 4.29
C PHE A 211 12.92 5.65 3.77
N ARG A 212 13.92 5.67 4.66
CA ARG A 212 15.31 5.38 4.26
C ARG A 212 15.48 3.92 3.83
N GLU A 213 14.69 3.01 4.41
CA GLU A 213 14.65 1.61 4.04
C GLU A 213 14.25 1.39 2.57
N ILE A 214 13.41 2.26 1.98
CA ILE A 214 13.08 2.18 0.54
C ILE A 214 14.35 2.18 -0.31
N LEU A 215 15.27 3.10 0.01
CA LEU A 215 16.56 3.19 -0.67
C LEU A 215 17.42 1.95 -0.43
N ALA A 216 17.40 1.40 0.79
CA ALA A 216 18.16 0.20 1.13
C ALA A 216 17.63 -1.02 0.36
N CYS A 217 16.32 -1.26 0.37
CA CYS A 217 15.68 -2.33 -0.37
C CYS A 217 16.05 -2.30 -1.86
N LYS A 218 15.92 -1.14 -2.51
CA LYS A 218 16.24 -1.00 -3.94
C LYS A 218 17.73 -1.11 -4.22
N ALA A 219 18.59 -0.56 -3.36
CA ALA A 219 20.04 -0.60 -3.57
C ALA A 219 20.67 -1.98 -3.29
N ILE A 220 20.14 -2.75 -2.34
CA ILE A 220 20.69 -4.04 -1.93
C ILE A 220 20.07 -5.16 -2.76
N HIS A 221 18.74 -5.21 -2.80
CA HIS A 221 17.99 -6.32 -3.40
C HIS A 221 17.64 -6.05 -4.85
N GLY A 222 17.33 -4.80 -5.20
CA GLY A 222 16.79 -4.46 -6.52
C GLY A 222 15.38 -5.00 -6.74
N LEU A 223 14.67 -5.40 -5.67
CA LEU A 223 13.30 -5.88 -5.72
C LEU A 223 12.31 -4.71 -5.60
N PRO A 224 11.08 -4.86 -6.11
CA PRO A 224 10.01 -3.90 -5.86
C PRO A 224 9.80 -3.67 -4.36
N THR A 225 9.65 -2.42 -3.97
CA THR A 225 9.52 -2.04 -2.56
C THR A 225 8.35 -1.08 -2.36
N GLY A 226 7.78 -1.02 -1.16
CA GLY A 226 6.67 -0.13 -0.89
C GLY A 226 6.21 -0.18 0.55
N GLY A 227 4.95 0.22 0.77
CA GLY A 227 4.30 0.02 2.05
C GLY A 227 3.11 0.93 2.30
N ALA A 228 2.57 0.80 3.51
CA ALA A 228 1.41 1.54 3.99
C ALA A 228 1.81 2.82 4.76
N TYR A 229 2.36 3.82 4.07
CA TYR A 229 2.91 5.03 4.72
C TYR A 229 1.87 5.88 5.45
N HIS A 230 0.60 5.81 5.03
CA HIS A 230 -0.53 6.43 5.74
C HIS A 230 -0.61 6.02 7.23
N ASN A 231 -0.10 4.83 7.60
CA ASN A 231 -0.08 4.36 8.99
C ASN A 231 0.63 5.33 9.95
N MET A 232 1.60 6.10 9.44
CA MET A 232 2.38 7.07 10.20
C MET A 232 1.50 8.21 10.71
N THR A 233 0.61 8.70 9.85
CA THR A 233 -0.19 9.92 10.02
C THR A 233 -1.50 9.60 10.73
N VAL A 234 -2.16 8.51 10.32
CA VAL A 234 -3.41 8.06 10.95
C VAL A 234 -3.18 7.69 12.41
N SER A 235 -1.97 7.27 12.79
CA SER A 235 -1.63 6.94 14.18
C SER A 235 -1.04 8.10 14.97
N TRP A 236 -0.89 9.30 14.38
CA TRP A 236 -0.24 10.44 15.03
C TRP A 236 -1.14 11.07 16.12
N PRO A 237 -0.81 10.91 17.43
CA PRO A 237 -1.72 11.33 18.50
C PRO A 237 -1.96 12.84 18.56
N TRP A 238 -0.93 13.63 18.21
CA TRP A 238 -1.04 15.09 18.18
C TRP A 238 -2.06 15.54 17.13
N LEU A 239 -1.93 15.07 15.89
CA LEU A 239 -2.84 15.46 14.80
C LEU A 239 -4.28 15.00 15.08
N LYS A 240 -4.44 13.77 15.59
CA LYS A 240 -5.76 13.23 16.01
C LYS A 240 -6.46 14.11 17.04
N ARG A 241 -5.71 14.59 18.05
CA ARG A 241 -6.26 15.47 19.09
C ARG A 241 -6.51 16.86 18.54
N TRP A 242 -5.51 17.42 17.87
CA TRP A 242 -5.51 18.79 17.39
C TRP A 242 -6.67 19.04 16.43
N ARG A 243 -6.94 18.13 15.47
CA ARG A 243 -8.06 18.29 14.52
C ARG A 243 -9.45 18.23 15.15
N LYS A 244 -9.60 17.53 16.29
CA LYS A 244 -10.90 17.29 16.93
C LYS A 244 -11.31 18.41 17.86
N THR A 245 -10.37 18.98 18.60
CA THR A 245 -10.67 19.95 19.67
C THR A 245 -9.86 21.23 19.50
N THR A 246 -8.53 21.12 19.50
CA THR A 246 -7.64 22.29 19.57
C THR A 246 -7.76 23.21 18.36
N LEU A 247 -7.95 22.67 17.17
CA LEU A 247 -8.12 23.46 15.96
C LEU A 247 -9.38 24.34 16.06
N PHE A 248 -10.49 23.81 16.57
CA PHE A 248 -11.71 24.59 16.74
C PHE A 248 -11.52 25.71 17.77
N GLU A 249 -10.96 25.39 18.94
CA GLU A 249 -10.64 26.34 20.01
C GLU A 249 -9.73 27.49 19.51
N GLN A 250 -8.84 27.22 18.55
CA GLN A 250 -7.94 28.22 17.99
C GLN A 250 -8.65 29.28 17.14
N TYR A 251 -9.85 29.01 16.63
CA TYR A 251 -10.67 29.94 15.83
C TYR A 251 -11.84 30.56 16.61
N GLU A 252 -12.14 30.06 17.81
CA GLU A 252 -13.25 30.57 18.64
C GLU A 252 -13.09 32.08 18.92
N GLY A 253 -14.13 32.86 18.60
CA GLY A 253 -14.14 34.32 18.78
C GLY A 253 -13.20 35.10 17.86
N LYS A 254 -12.64 34.47 16.82
CA LYS A 254 -11.70 35.09 15.86
C LYS A 254 -12.27 35.16 14.45
N ASP A 255 -13.41 35.80 14.31
CA ASP A 255 -14.18 35.81 13.05
C ASP A 255 -13.37 36.34 11.85
N LEU A 256 -12.61 37.43 12.04
CA LEU A 256 -11.74 37.98 10.98
C LEU A 256 -10.63 37.02 10.56
N LEU A 257 -10.09 36.24 11.49
CA LEU A 257 -9.09 35.22 11.16
C LEU A 257 -9.73 34.07 10.40
N LEU A 258 -10.91 33.62 10.82
CA LEU A 258 -11.62 32.54 10.14
C LEU A 258 -11.99 32.95 8.71
N GLU A 259 -12.52 34.16 8.51
CA GLU A 259 -12.81 34.73 7.18
C GLU A 259 -11.56 34.68 6.29
N GLN A 260 -10.44 35.21 6.76
CA GLN A 260 -9.20 35.25 5.97
C GLN A 260 -8.62 33.85 5.70
N MET A 261 -8.58 32.99 6.71
CA MET A 261 -8.01 31.64 6.56
C MET A 261 -8.87 30.75 5.67
N SER A 262 -10.20 30.90 5.72
CA SER A 262 -11.12 30.10 4.91
C SER A 262 -11.25 30.56 3.46
N HIS A 263 -10.69 31.72 3.11
CA HIS A 263 -10.76 32.30 1.76
C HIS A 263 -10.32 31.33 0.64
N HIS A 264 -9.39 30.41 0.93
CA HIS A 264 -8.89 29.41 -0.01
C HIS A 264 -9.32 27.97 0.29
N HIS A 265 -10.25 27.76 1.23
CA HIS A 265 -10.73 26.45 1.63
C HIS A 265 -12.25 26.33 1.42
N PHE A 266 -12.65 25.51 0.45
CA PHE A 266 -14.07 25.18 0.23
C PHE A 266 -14.69 24.60 1.52
N GLY A 267 -15.91 25.05 1.84
CA GLY A 267 -16.60 24.61 3.06
C GLY A 267 -16.13 25.30 4.34
N GLY A 268 -15.32 26.35 4.25
CA GLY A 268 -14.97 27.17 5.41
C GLY A 268 -14.02 26.45 6.38
N PHE A 269 -14.39 26.45 7.67
CA PHE A 269 -13.61 25.77 8.71
C PHE A 269 -13.45 24.26 8.44
N ASP A 270 -14.49 23.59 7.92
CA ASP A 270 -14.40 22.16 7.61
C ASP A 270 -13.38 21.88 6.51
N GLY A 271 -13.24 22.78 5.53
CA GLY A 271 -12.20 22.71 4.50
C GLY A 271 -10.79 22.87 5.07
N ILE A 272 -10.59 23.81 6.00
CA ILE A 272 -9.32 23.97 6.73
C ILE A 272 -8.98 22.70 7.50
N ARG A 273 -9.95 22.16 8.24
CA ARG A 273 -9.78 20.94 9.04
C ARG A 273 -9.44 19.74 8.16
N GLN A 274 -10.12 19.59 7.03
CA GLN A 274 -9.85 18.50 6.09
C GLN A 274 -8.45 18.64 5.49
N ALA A 275 -8.08 19.82 4.98
CA ALA A 275 -6.77 20.06 4.41
C ALA A 275 -5.64 19.77 5.41
N ALA A 276 -5.78 20.20 6.66
CA ALA A 276 -4.77 19.95 7.68
C ALA A 276 -4.66 18.46 8.07
N TRP A 277 -5.75 17.70 7.97
CA TRP A 277 -5.75 16.26 8.20
C TRP A 277 -5.16 15.47 7.04
N SER A 278 -5.54 15.79 5.80
CA SER A 278 -5.11 15.04 4.61
C SER A 278 -3.69 15.38 4.16
N SER A 279 -3.18 16.58 4.48
CA SER A 279 -1.85 17.01 4.00
C SER A 279 -0.71 16.10 4.44
N PRO A 280 -0.58 15.68 5.72
CA PRO A 280 0.46 14.75 6.13
C PRO A 280 0.30 13.38 5.47
N ASP A 281 -0.94 12.93 5.29
CA ASP A 281 -1.30 11.63 4.72
C ASP A 281 -0.93 11.51 3.24
N ILE A 282 -1.25 12.54 2.46
CA ILE A 282 -0.79 12.67 1.07
C ILE A 282 0.74 12.83 1.04
N GLY A 283 1.28 13.65 1.95
CA GLY A 283 2.71 13.97 2.03
C GLY A 283 3.59 12.74 2.27
N CYS A 284 3.21 11.82 3.15
CA CYS A 284 4.00 10.61 3.39
C CYS A 284 4.05 9.69 2.16
N ASN A 285 2.96 9.59 1.39
CA ASN A 285 2.91 8.82 0.16
C ASN A 285 3.82 9.43 -0.93
N ILE A 286 3.77 10.75 -1.11
CA ILE A 286 4.68 11.46 -2.04
C ILE A 286 6.14 11.29 -1.61
N MET A 287 6.44 11.40 -0.31
CA MET A 287 7.81 11.19 0.19
C MET A 287 8.33 9.80 -0.15
N ALA A 288 7.53 8.75 0.08
CA ALA A 288 7.90 7.39 -0.31
C ALA A 288 8.10 7.25 -1.82
N ALA A 289 7.23 7.86 -2.62
CA ALA A 289 7.37 7.90 -4.07
C ALA A 289 8.70 8.55 -4.49
N THR A 290 9.04 9.71 -3.95
CA THR A 290 10.31 10.36 -4.30
C THR A 290 11.56 9.56 -3.90
N LEU A 291 11.41 8.63 -2.95
CA LEU A 291 12.47 7.73 -2.49
C LEU A 291 12.52 6.39 -3.24
N GLY A 292 11.63 6.19 -4.22
CA GLY A 292 11.67 5.05 -5.12
C GLY A 292 10.68 3.93 -4.81
N ALA A 293 9.75 4.11 -3.87
CA ALA A 293 8.72 3.09 -3.58
C ALA A 293 7.84 2.82 -4.79
N ASP A 294 7.65 1.55 -5.13
CA ASP A 294 6.92 1.05 -6.31
C ASP A 294 5.45 0.74 -5.97
N LEU A 295 5.15 0.38 -4.71
CA LEU A 295 3.80 0.19 -4.17
C LEU A 295 3.49 1.20 -3.06
N ILE A 296 2.34 1.87 -3.15
CA ILE A 296 1.82 2.76 -2.11
C ILE A 296 0.46 2.26 -1.65
N MET A 297 0.40 1.63 -0.47
CA MET A 297 -0.87 1.29 0.17
C MET A 297 -1.39 2.52 0.90
N TYR A 298 -2.36 3.21 0.31
CA TYR A 298 -2.79 4.53 0.77
C TYR A 298 -3.93 4.48 1.81
N GLY A 299 -4.36 3.27 2.18
CA GLY A 299 -5.39 3.06 3.19
C GLY A 299 -6.78 3.05 2.58
N PRO A 300 -7.79 3.63 3.27
CA PRO A 300 -9.19 3.59 2.85
C PRO A 300 -9.37 3.97 1.38
N ILE A 301 -10.04 3.11 0.60
CA ILE A 301 -10.29 3.27 -0.83
C ILE A 301 -10.88 4.63 -1.22
N GLU A 302 -11.62 5.28 -0.32
CA GLU A 302 -12.24 6.60 -0.48
C GLU A 302 -11.22 7.73 -0.67
N ASN A 303 -9.95 7.50 -0.31
CA ASN A 303 -8.86 8.44 -0.55
C ASN A 303 -8.32 8.38 -2.00
N CYS A 304 -8.91 7.56 -2.89
CA CYS A 304 -8.41 7.29 -4.24
C CYS A 304 -8.16 8.56 -5.07
N GLU A 305 -9.00 9.59 -4.98
CA GLU A 305 -8.83 10.85 -5.70
C GLU A 305 -7.51 11.53 -5.35
N ALA A 306 -7.26 11.69 -4.05
CA ALA A 306 -6.05 12.33 -3.54
C ALA A 306 -4.82 11.48 -3.81
N ALA A 307 -4.93 10.15 -3.64
CA ALA A 307 -3.82 9.23 -3.90
C ALA A 307 -3.42 9.20 -5.38
N SER A 308 -4.39 9.05 -6.28
CA SER A 308 -4.16 8.97 -7.73
C SER A 308 -3.55 10.25 -8.27
N THR A 309 -4.11 11.40 -7.90
CA THR A 309 -3.58 12.70 -8.37
C THR A 309 -2.19 13.01 -7.81
N ALA A 310 -1.93 12.71 -6.52
CA ALA A 310 -0.63 12.92 -5.91
C ALA A 310 0.46 12.01 -6.50
N ILE A 311 0.13 10.75 -6.75
CA ILE A 311 1.08 9.78 -7.32
C ILE A 311 1.29 10.03 -8.82
N ALA A 312 0.25 10.36 -9.59
CA ALA A 312 0.40 10.74 -11.00
C ALA A 312 1.33 11.95 -11.14
N PHE A 313 1.14 12.99 -10.32
CA PHE A 313 2.04 14.14 -10.27
C PHE A 313 3.48 13.71 -9.94
N SER A 314 3.64 12.87 -8.91
CA SER A 314 4.96 12.38 -8.49
C SER A 314 5.64 11.61 -9.63
N ASP A 315 4.95 10.71 -10.31
CA ASP A 315 5.51 9.90 -11.39
C ASP A 315 5.86 10.72 -12.63
N ILE A 316 5.08 11.75 -12.98
CA ILE A 316 5.44 12.72 -14.01
C ILE A 316 6.79 13.38 -13.67
N VAL A 317 6.90 13.97 -12.47
CA VAL A 317 8.10 14.69 -12.04
C VAL A 317 9.32 13.75 -11.98
N LEU A 318 9.12 12.53 -11.50
CA LEU A 318 10.19 11.54 -11.40
C LEU A 318 10.66 11.09 -12.78
N ALA A 319 9.76 10.83 -13.72
CA ALA A 319 10.10 10.48 -15.10
C ALA A 319 10.82 11.62 -15.83
N GLU A 320 10.37 12.87 -15.69
CA GLU A 320 11.09 14.04 -16.24
C GLU A 320 12.52 14.11 -15.71
N ALA A 321 12.69 13.95 -14.40
CA ALA A 321 14.00 14.01 -13.77
C ALA A 321 14.88 12.77 -14.05
N ALA A 322 14.28 11.64 -14.43
CA ALA A 322 14.97 10.41 -14.82
C ALA A 322 15.66 10.52 -16.19
N LYS A 323 15.17 11.40 -17.08
CA LYS A 323 15.75 11.63 -18.41
C LYS A 323 17.22 12.05 -18.37
N GLU A 324 17.63 12.79 -17.35
CA GLU A 324 19.04 13.18 -17.14
C GLU A 324 19.97 11.97 -16.93
N PHE A 325 19.42 10.82 -16.52
CA PHE A 325 20.15 9.56 -16.38
C PHE A 325 19.97 8.60 -17.57
N GLY A 326 19.37 9.08 -18.66
CA GLY A 326 19.05 8.28 -19.85
C GLY A 326 17.96 7.23 -19.61
N LEU A 327 17.09 7.46 -18.62
CA LEU A 327 15.93 6.63 -18.35
C LEU A 327 14.69 7.25 -19.00
N GLU A 328 13.78 6.41 -19.48
CA GLU A 328 12.52 6.81 -20.10
C GLU A 328 11.39 5.92 -19.58
N PRO A 329 10.12 6.36 -19.63
CA PRO A 329 8.98 5.50 -19.37
C PRO A 329 9.01 4.23 -20.21
N GLN A 330 8.71 3.10 -19.59
CA GLN A 330 8.76 1.75 -20.20
C GLN A 330 7.37 1.22 -20.56
N VAL A 331 6.31 1.99 -20.30
CA VAL A 331 4.91 1.67 -20.67
C VAL A 331 4.22 2.91 -21.22
N ASP A 332 3.38 2.73 -22.23
CA ASP A 332 2.66 3.82 -22.89
C ASP A 332 1.61 4.48 -21.97
N THR A 333 1.15 3.73 -20.96
CA THR A 333 0.19 4.22 -19.95
C THR A 333 0.85 5.06 -18.85
N HIS A 334 2.17 5.31 -18.90
CA HIS A 334 2.85 6.08 -17.87
C HIS A 334 2.26 7.49 -17.73
N PRO A 335 2.01 8.02 -16.52
CA PRO A 335 1.39 9.33 -16.31
C PRO A 335 2.00 10.48 -17.12
N LEU A 336 3.32 10.52 -17.26
CA LEU A 336 4.02 11.47 -18.14
C LEU A 336 3.55 11.43 -19.61
N LEU A 337 3.34 10.24 -20.18
CA LEU A 337 2.92 10.09 -21.57
C LEU A 337 1.40 10.26 -21.74
N HIS A 338 0.66 10.08 -20.65
CA HIS A 338 -0.80 10.11 -20.66
C HIS A 338 -1.38 11.51 -20.39
N LEU A 339 -0.74 12.29 -19.51
CA LEU A 339 -1.28 13.53 -18.97
C LEU A 339 -0.60 14.81 -19.47
N VAL A 340 0.54 14.70 -20.16
CA VAL A 340 1.39 15.83 -20.62
C VAL A 340 1.69 15.71 -22.11
#